data_AF-A0AAU4SWU8-F1
#
_entry.id   AF-A0AAU4SWU8-F1
#
_cell.length_a   1.000
_cell.length_b   1.000
_cell.length_c   1.000
_cell.angle_alpha   90.00
_cell.angle_beta   90.00
_cell.angle_gamma   90.00
#
_symmetry.space_group_name_H-M   'P 1'
#
loop_
_entity.id
_entity.type
_entity.pdbx_description
1 polymer ?
#
loop_
_entity_poly.entity_id
_entity_poly.type
_entity_poly.pdbx_seq_one_letter_code
_entity_poly.pdbx_strand_id
1 'polypeptide(L)'
;MRSVRSAEDVRTSLIAELELHLSTTTNKQGRPFQRRTINAYKYAAVQLHHWLTSSPQINAVGVEVTSFTEVDTATLNRFFRWYYQEHDVPKSQDGKGGYTDGTNTVQRNLRALFAYLAEEYETEDPYLDPRLQRYATPPMGKPKTLSEEFVNDTLAITAWGPGRKDFHTVRDHAILRVPTEGLRSDELLS
;
A
#
# COMPACT_ATOMS: atom_id res chain seq x y z
N MET A 1 -0.14 39.64 -5.01
CA MET A 1 0.22 38.94 -3.76
C MET A 1 -0.87 37.92 -3.44
N ARG A 2 -0.64 36.64 -3.74
CA ARG A 2 -1.51 35.55 -3.25
C ARG A 2 -0.68 34.26 -3.22
N SER A 3 -0.08 33.99 -2.07
CA SER A 3 0.42 32.67 -1.71
C SER A 3 -0.06 32.42 -0.29
N VAL A 4 -1.34 32.07 -0.17
CA VAL A 4 -1.81 31.37 1.03
C VAL A 4 -1.77 29.90 0.63
N ARG A 5 -0.62 29.24 0.82
CA ARG A 5 -0.56 27.78 0.71
C ARG A 5 -1.32 27.24 1.91
N SER A 6 -2.44 26.57 1.69
CA SER A 6 -3.16 25.90 2.77
C SER A 6 -2.32 24.72 3.30
N ALA A 7 -2.63 24.24 4.50
CA ALA A 7 -1.97 23.05 5.05
C ALA A 7 -2.13 21.83 4.12
N GLU A 8 -3.28 21.73 3.43
CA GLU A 8 -3.53 20.71 2.41
C GLU A 8 -2.61 20.86 1.20
N ASP A 9 -2.40 22.08 0.71
CA ASP A 9 -1.49 22.36 -0.42
C ASP A 9 -0.04 22.01 -0.07
N VAL A 10 0.38 22.27 1.18
CA VAL A 10 1.72 21.92 1.66
C VAL A 10 1.91 20.41 1.64
N ARG A 11 1.00 19.65 2.26
CA ARG A 11 1.08 18.18 2.27
C ARG A 11 1.01 17.59 0.86
N THR A 12 0.16 18.14 -0.02
CA THR A 12 0.05 17.67 -1.41
C THR A 12 1.33 17.91 -2.21
N SER A 13 1.99 19.04 -1.98
CA SER A 13 3.30 19.35 -2.57
C SER A 13 4.35 18.35 -2.10
N LEU A 14 4.43 18.06 -0.80
CA LEU A 14 5.37 17.06 -0.25
C LEU A 14 5.14 15.65 -0.81
N ILE A 15 3.89 15.25 -1.10
CA ILE A 15 3.59 13.97 -1.76
C ILE A 15 4.15 13.94 -3.18
N ALA A 16 4.03 15.05 -3.92
CA ALA A 16 4.56 15.16 -5.27
C ALA A 16 6.10 15.17 -5.28
N GLU A 17 6.72 15.83 -4.30
CA GLU A 17 8.17 15.85 -4.14
C GLU A 17 8.71 14.46 -3.77
N LEU A 18 8.03 13.72 -2.88
CA LEU A 18 8.35 12.31 -2.60
C LEU A 18 8.29 11.45 -3.88
N GLU A 19 7.24 11.60 -4.70
CA GLU A 19 7.12 10.85 -5.95
C GLU A 19 8.30 11.15 -6.90
N LEU A 20 8.67 12.42 -7.04
CA LEU A 20 9.79 12.84 -7.87
C LEU A 20 11.10 12.26 -7.32
N HIS A 21 11.37 12.41 -6.03
CA HIS A 21 12.57 11.88 -5.38
C HIS A 21 12.69 10.36 -5.58
N LEU A 22 11.62 9.59 -5.37
CA LEU A 22 11.65 8.14 -5.58
C LEU A 22 11.82 7.75 -7.06
N SER A 23 11.45 8.61 -8.00
CA SER A 23 11.62 8.36 -9.43
C SER A 23 13.07 8.59 -9.91
N THR A 24 13.85 9.37 -9.17
CA THR A 24 15.25 9.71 -9.51
C THR A 24 16.28 9.00 -8.63
N THR A 25 15.84 8.30 -7.58
CA THR A 25 16.71 7.58 -6.64
C THR A 25 16.65 6.08 -6.80
N THR A 26 17.58 5.39 -6.10
CA THR A 26 17.68 3.93 -6.09
C THR A 26 17.38 3.36 -4.72
N ASN A 27 16.92 2.11 -4.69
CA ASN A 27 16.73 1.38 -3.44
C ASN A 27 18.07 0.94 -2.83
N LYS A 28 18.01 0.26 -1.68
CA LYS A 28 19.21 -0.22 -0.96
C LYS A 28 20.09 -1.18 -1.77
N GLN A 29 19.57 -1.76 -2.85
CA GLN A 29 20.28 -2.65 -3.76
C GLN A 29 20.81 -1.91 -5.01
N GLY A 30 20.75 -0.58 -5.04
CA GLY A 30 21.19 0.24 -6.17
C GLY A 30 20.29 0.15 -7.40
N ARG A 31 19.06 -0.35 -7.26
CA ARG A 31 18.10 -0.48 -8.38
C ARG A 31 17.09 0.66 -8.35
N PRO A 32 16.69 1.22 -9.50
CA PRO A 32 15.58 2.17 -9.57
C PRO A 32 14.30 1.60 -8.96
N PHE A 33 13.52 2.45 -8.30
CA PHE A 33 12.21 2.04 -7.78
C PHE A 33 11.24 1.73 -8.93
N GLN A 34 10.54 0.61 -8.81
CA GLN A 34 9.45 0.29 -9.75
C GLN A 34 8.26 1.23 -9.53
N ARG A 35 7.55 1.60 -10.60
CA ARG A 35 6.37 2.48 -10.52
C ARG A 35 5.32 1.99 -9.51
N ARG A 36 5.10 0.67 -9.44
CA ARG A 36 4.19 0.06 -8.45
C ARG A 36 4.62 0.33 -7.00
N THR A 37 5.92 0.33 -6.72
CA THR A 37 6.46 0.62 -5.38
C THR A 37 6.30 2.10 -5.04
N ILE A 38 6.62 3.00 -5.98
CA ILE A 38 6.41 4.45 -5.82
C ILE A 38 4.93 4.74 -5.51
N ASN A 39 4.01 4.15 -6.27
CA ASN A 39 2.58 4.31 -6.05
C ASN A 39 2.14 3.81 -4.67
N ALA A 40 2.72 2.72 -4.15
CA ALA A 40 2.40 2.21 -2.83
C ALA A 40 2.86 3.15 -1.70
N TYR A 41 4.05 3.75 -1.83
CA TYR A 41 4.57 4.75 -0.89
C TYR A 41 3.75 6.04 -0.93
N LYS A 42 3.47 6.53 -2.15
CA LYS A 42 2.59 7.69 -2.38
C LYS A 42 1.20 7.47 -1.77
N TYR A 43 0.60 6.31 -2.00
CA TYR A 43 -0.72 5.98 -1.47
C TYR A 43 -0.74 6.05 0.06
N ALA A 44 0.28 5.53 0.74
CA ALA A 44 0.37 5.60 2.19
C ALA A 44 0.47 7.06 2.70
N ALA A 45 1.24 7.92 2.03
CA ALA A 45 1.32 9.35 2.33
C ALA A 45 -0.03 10.07 2.11
N VAL A 46 -0.78 9.69 1.06
CA VAL A 46 -2.13 10.19 0.79
C VAL A 46 -3.10 9.80 1.91
N GLN A 47 -3.03 8.57 2.44
CA GLN A 47 -3.86 8.16 3.59
C GLN A 47 -3.59 9.01 4.83
N LEU A 48 -2.32 9.29 5.12
CA LEU A 48 -1.95 10.18 6.22
C LEU A 48 -2.45 11.62 5.98
N HIS A 49 -2.31 12.14 4.75
CA HIS A 49 -2.84 13.45 4.38
C HIS A 49 -4.35 13.53 4.63
N HIS A 50 -5.13 12.55 4.16
CA HIS A 50 -6.57 12.55 4.34
C HIS A 50 -6.99 12.51 5.80
N TRP A 51 -6.29 11.72 6.63
CA TRP A 51 -6.54 11.69 8.06
C TRP A 51 -6.23 13.02 8.76
N LEU A 52 -5.09 13.65 8.43
CA LEU A 52 -4.74 14.97 8.98
C LEU A 52 -5.71 16.06 8.53
N THR A 53 -6.29 15.94 7.33
CA THR A 53 -7.33 16.84 6.84
C THR A 53 -8.68 16.63 7.56
N SER A 54 -9.08 15.38 7.80
CA SER A 54 -10.38 15.07 8.43
C SER A 54 -10.37 15.22 9.95
N SER A 55 -9.21 15.10 10.57
CA SER A 55 -9.04 15.17 12.03
C SER A 55 -7.77 15.95 12.36
N PRO A 56 -7.86 17.29 12.55
CA PRO A 56 -6.71 18.11 12.94
C PRO A 56 -6.02 17.55 14.17
N GLN A 57 -4.70 17.42 14.11
CA GLN A 57 -3.89 16.81 15.17
C GLN A 57 -2.98 17.85 15.81
N ILE A 58 -2.68 17.63 17.09
CA ILE A 58 -1.68 18.37 17.85
C ILE A 58 -0.51 17.43 18.14
N ASN A 59 0.71 17.83 17.82
CA ASN A 59 1.91 17.05 18.15
C ASN A 59 2.28 17.16 19.64
N ALA A 60 3.30 16.45 20.10
CA ALA A 60 3.70 16.37 21.50
C ALA A 60 4.15 17.72 22.10
N VAL A 61 4.54 18.69 21.25
CA VAL A 61 4.94 20.03 21.70
C VAL A 61 3.77 21.04 21.66
N GLY A 62 2.55 20.59 21.38
CA GLY A 62 1.36 21.43 21.42
C GLY A 62 1.09 22.22 20.14
N VAL A 63 1.73 21.86 19.03
CA VAL A 63 1.58 22.53 17.73
C VAL A 63 0.64 21.75 16.82
N GLU A 64 -0.24 22.46 16.13
CA GLU A 64 -1.10 21.87 15.10
C GLU A 64 -0.27 21.32 13.94
N VAL A 65 -0.56 20.08 13.55
CA VAL A 65 0.12 19.39 12.46
C VAL A 65 -0.46 19.83 11.13
N THR A 66 0.18 20.84 10.54
CA THR A 66 -0.16 21.40 9.22
C THR A 66 0.67 20.77 8.11
N SER A 67 1.89 20.32 8.42
CA SER A 67 2.84 19.67 7.51
C SER A 67 3.23 18.27 7.98
N PHE A 68 3.70 17.41 7.07
CA PHE A 68 4.26 16.11 7.46
C PHE A 68 5.54 16.22 8.29
N THR A 69 6.29 17.32 8.12
CA THR A 69 7.49 17.63 8.91
C THR A 69 7.21 17.83 10.40
N GLU A 70 5.94 18.06 10.77
CA GLU A 70 5.49 18.27 12.15
C GLU A 70 4.90 17.00 12.78
N VAL A 71 4.80 15.91 12.01
CA VAL A 71 4.27 14.62 12.48
C VAL A 71 5.34 13.92 13.32
N ASP A 72 5.08 13.84 14.61
CA ASP A 72 5.90 13.11 15.56
C ASP A 72 5.42 11.66 15.77
N THR A 73 6.18 10.90 16.57
CA THR A 73 5.87 9.52 16.92
C THR A 73 4.48 9.36 17.54
N ALA A 74 4.05 10.31 18.37
CA ALA A 74 2.75 10.26 19.04
C ALA A 74 1.60 10.42 18.03
N THR A 75 1.73 11.37 17.10
CA THR A 75 0.78 11.60 16.00
C THR A 75 0.72 10.39 15.09
N LEU A 76 1.87 9.80 14.75
CA LEU A 76 1.94 8.63 13.88
C LEU A 76 1.33 7.38 14.55
N ASN A 77 1.52 7.20 15.86
CA ASN A 77 0.84 6.16 16.65
C ASN A 77 -0.68 6.34 16.65
N ARG A 78 -1.18 7.57 16.78
CA ARG A 78 -2.63 7.85 16.68
C ARG A 78 -3.18 7.56 15.29
N PHE A 79 -2.44 7.93 14.24
CA PHE A 79 -2.79 7.60 12.85
C PHE A 79 -2.90 6.09 12.67
N PHE A 80 -1.90 5.30 13.06
CA PHE A 80 -1.95 3.86 12.87
C PHE A 80 -3.06 3.19 13.69
N ARG A 81 -3.35 3.69 14.89
CA ARG A 81 -4.48 3.22 15.68
C ARG A 81 -5.81 3.47 14.96
N TRP A 82 -6.00 4.68 14.43
CA TRP A 82 -7.18 5.00 13.64
C TRP A 82 -7.26 4.13 12.37
N TYR A 83 -6.15 4.02 11.62
CA TYR A 83 -6.10 3.25 10.39
C TYR A 83 -6.44 1.77 10.62
N TYR A 84 -5.94 1.20 11.72
CA TYR A 84 -6.28 -0.16 12.15
C TYR A 84 -7.77 -0.33 12.45
N GLN A 85 -8.40 0.65 13.09
CA GLN A 85 -9.81 0.56 13.43
C GLN A 85 -10.71 0.70 12.20
N GLU A 86 -10.34 1.54 11.24
CA GLU A 86 -11.16 1.88 10.08
C GLU A 86 -10.96 0.91 8.91
N HIS A 87 -9.74 0.44 8.70
CA HIS A 87 -9.36 -0.26 7.47
C HIS A 87 -8.93 -1.70 7.69
N ASP A 88 -8.66 -2.13 8.93
CA ASP A 88 -8.32 -3.52 9.18
C ASP A 88 -9.56 -4.39 9.40
N VAL A 89 -9.86 -5.24 8.42
CA VAL A 89 -11.04 -6.12 8.40
C VAL A 89 -10.61 -7.58 8.63
N PRO A 90 -11.37 -8.39 9.40
CA PRO A 90 -11.12 -9.82 9.50
C PRO A 90 -11.12 -10.52 8.13
N LYS A 91 -10.08 -11.31 7.82
CA LYS A 91 -9.95 -12.07 6.55
C LYS A 91 -10.89 -13.28 6.44
N SER A 92 -11.51 -13.67 7.55
CA SER A 92 -12.44 -14.80 7.64
C SER A 92 -13.65 -14.46 8.51
N GLN A 93 -14.82 -15.04 8.19
CA GLN A 93 -16.08 -14.82 8.92
C GLN A 93 -16.02 -15.29 10.38
N ASP A 94 -15.15 -16.25 10.68
CA ASP A 94 -14.92 -16.81 12.01
C ASP A 94 -13.83 -16.05 12.81
N GLY A 95 -13.25 -14.99 12.25
CA GLY A 95 -12.22 -14.16 12.90
C GLY A 95 -10.85 -14.84 13.09
N LYS A 96 -10.72 -16.13 12.73
CA LYS A 96 -9.51 -16.95 12.94
C LYS A 96 -8.47 -16.81 11.83
N GLY A 97 -8.77 -16.11 10.74
CA GLY A 97 -7.88 -15.87 9.59
C GLY A 97 -7.00 -14.62 9.70
N GLY A 98 -6.99 -13.95 10.86
CA GLY A 98 -6.32 -12.66 11.06
C GLY A 98 -7.06 -11.48 10.40
N TYR A 99 -6.47 -10.30 10.50
CA TYR A 99 -6.97 -9.08 9.85
C TYR A 99 -6.35 -8.92 8.45
N THR A 100 -6.86 -8.01 7.64
CA THR A 100 -6.14 -7.47 6.49
C THR A 100 -4.75 -7.04 6.95
N ASP A 101 -3.73 -7.09 6.08
CA ASP A 101 -2.39 -6.64 6.46
C ASP A 101 -2.26 -5.12 6.22
N GLY A 102 -3.37 -4.40 6.38
CA GLY A 102 -3.55 -3.03 5.88
C GLY A 102 -2.67 -2.05 6.65
N THR A 103 -2.76 -2.11 7.98
CA THR A 103 -2.02 -1.20 8.85
C THR A 103 -0.51 -1.44 8.79
N ASN A 104 -0.06 -2.70 8.83
CA ASN A 104 1.37 -3.03 8.70
C ASN A 104 1.93 -2.56 7.35
N THR A 105 1.19 -2.77 6.26
CA THR A 105 1.61 -2.34 4.92
C THR A 105 1.74 -0.81 4.85
N VAL A 106 0.73 -0.06 5.32
CA VAL A 106 0.79 1.41 5.35
C VAL A 106 1.93 1.89 6.24
N GLN A 107 2.13 1.30 7.41
CA GLN A 107 3.24 1.61 8.30
C GLN A 107 4.61 1.36 7.64
N ARG A 108 4.78 0.28 6.88
CA ARG A 108 6.03 0.02 6.17
C ARG A 108 6.26 1.01 5.03
N ASN A 109 5.20 1.37 4.32
CA ASN A 109 5.26 2.26 3.17
C ASN A 109 5.52 3.71 3.58
N LEU A 110 4.97 4.18 4.71
CA LEU A 110 5.21 5.52 5.22
C LEU A 110 6.67 5.77 5.61
N ARG A 111 7.48 4.74 5.85
CA ARG A 111 8.94 4.90 6.09
C ARG A 111 9.62 5.69 4.98
N ALA A 112 9.21 5.51 3.72
CA ALA A 112 9.80 6.24 2.60
C ALA A 112 9.56 7.75 2.70
N LEU A 113 8.36 8.16 3.13
CA LEU A 113 8.04 9.58 3.34
C LEU A 113 8.94 10.18 4.43
N PHE A 114 9.01 9.54 5.60
CA PHE A 114 9.74 10.12 6.73
C PHE A 114 11.26 10.06 6.58
N ALA A 115 11.79 9.02 5.91
CA ALA A 115 13.20 9.00 5.53
C ALA A 115 13.54 10.14 4.56
N TYR A 116 12.70 10.37 3.55
CA TYR A 116 12.83 11.49 2.62
C TYR A 116 12.78 12.84 3.34
N LEU A 117 11.81 13.03 4.26
CA LEU A 117 11.68 14.29 5.00
C LEU A 117 12.88 14.56 5.90
N ALA A 118 13.41 13.52 6.56
CA ALA A 118 14.59 13.64 7.39
C ALA A 118 15.85 13.99 6.58
N GLU A 119 15.97 13.48 5.36
CA GLU A 119 17.08 13.79 4.46
C GLU A 119 16.99 15.21 3.88
N GLU A 120 15.84 15.61 3.34
CA GLU A 120 15.71 16.86 2.57
C GLU A 120 15.36 18.09 3.42
N TYR A 121 14.71 17.90 4.57
CA TYR A 121 14.24 19.00 5.43
C TYR A 121 14.83 18.97 6.84
N GLU A 122 15.83 18.10 7.08
CA GLU A 122 16.54 17.97 8.35
C GLU A 122 15.61 17.75 9.57
N THR A 123 14.49 17.05 9.37
CA THR A 123 13.53 16.73 10.44
C THR A 123 13.86 15.42 11.14
N GLU A 124 13.43 15.27 12.39
CA GLU A 124 13.52 13.98 13.08
C GLU A 124 12.67 12.90 12.37
N ASP A 125 13.23 11.71 12.17
CA ASP A 125 12.48 10.56 11.65
C ASP A 125 11.75 9.83 12.79
N PRO A 126 10.39 9.87 12.86
CA PRO A 126 9.63 9.18 13.90
C PRO A 126 9.78 7.65 13.87
N TYR A 127 10.32 7.06 12.79
CA TYR A 127 10.63 5.62 12.74
C TYR A 127 11.88 5.21 13.52
N LEU A 128 12.72 6.18 13.90
CA LEU A 128 13.89 5.94 14.73
C LEU A 128 13.55 5.98 16.23
N ASP A 129 12.39 6.54 16.60
CA ASP A 129 11.93 6.57 17.99
C ASP A 129 11.49 5.16 18.46
N PRO A 130 12.08 4.61 19.55
CA PRO A 130 11.68 3.32 20.10
C PRO A 130 10.22 3.29 20.61
N ARG A 131 9.57 4.44 20.80
CA ARG A 131 8.16 4.55 21.23
C ARG A 131 7.17 4.31 20.10
N LEU A 132 7.62 4.22 18.84
CA LEU A 132 6.75 3.92 17.70
C LEU A 132 6.19 2.49 17.82
N GLN A 133 4.87 2.38 17.88
CA GLN A 133 4.18 1.10 17.99
C GLN A 133 4.22 0.37 16.66
N ARG A 134 4.66 -0.89 16.66
CA ARG A 134 4.80 -1.70 15.44
C ARG A 134 3.66 -2.69 15.32
N TYR A 135 2.95 -2.62 14.19
CA TYR A 135 1.89 -3.57 13.87
C TYR A 135 2.52 -4.84 13.31
N ALA A 136 2.12 -6.00 13.83
CA ALA A 136 2.59 -7.27 13.32
C ALA A 136 1.83 -7.63 12.04
N THR A 137 2.51 -8.31 11.12
CA THR A 137 1.83 -9.00 10.02
C THR A 137 0.94 -10.09 10.62
N PRO A 138 -0.36 -10.14 10.29
CA PRO A 138 -1.24 -11.21 10.75
C PRO A 138 -0.67 -12.58 10.37
N PRO A 139 -0.87 -13.63 11.18
CA PRO A 139 -0.45 -14.97 10.81
C PRO A 139 -1.07 -15.31 9.46
N MET A 140 -0.23 -15.61 8.47
CA MET A 140 -0.69 -16.01 7.15
C MET A 140 -1.48 -17.31 7.28
N GLY A 141 -2.80 -17.19 7.27
CA GLY A 141 -3.67 -18.34 7.07
C GLY A 141 -3.35 -19.00 5.73
N LYS A 142 -3.78 -20.26 5.56
CA LYS A 142 -3.68 -20.94 4.28
C LYS A 142 -4.36 -20.06 3.20
N PRO A 143 -3.68 -19.77 2.07
CA PRO A 143 -4.29 -19.00 1.00
C PRO A 143 -5.64 -19.59 0.60
N LYS A 144 -6.61 -18.73 0.28
CA LYS A 144 -7.88 -19.19 -0.27
C LYS A 144 -7.59 -19.80 -1.64
N THR A 145 -7.74 -21.11 -1.76
CA THR A 145 -7.60 -21.83 -3.01
C THR A 145 -8.98 -22.13 -3.56
N LEU A 146 -9.12 -22.11 -4.89
CA LEU A 146 -10.31 -22.63 -5.55
C LEU A 146 -10.36 -24.16 -5.34
N SER A 147 -11.57 -24.73 -5.32
CA SER A 147 -11.72 -26.19 -5.29
C SER A 147 -11.31 -26.78 -6.64
N GLU A 148 -10.82 -28.02 -6.62
CA GLU A 148 -10.47 -28.75 -7.84
C GLU A 148 -11.67 -28.88 -8.79
N GLU A 149 -12.85 -29.13 -8.24
CA GLU A 149 -14.12 -29.16 -8.99
C GLU A 149 -14.39 -27.84 -9.72
N PHE A 150 -14.26 -26.69 -9.03
CA PHE A 150 -14.46 -25.39 -9.64
C PHE A 150 -13.45 -25.11 -10.78
N VAL A 151 -12.19 -25.51 -10.59
CA VAL A 151 -11.15 -25.37 -11.62
C VAL A 151 -11.49 -26.23 -12.84
N ASN A 152 -11.86 -27.49 -12.62
CA ASN A 152 -12.23 -28.42 -13.69
C ASN A 152 -13.46 -27.94 -14.47
N ASP A 153 -14.49 -27.46 -13.78
CA ASP A 153 -15.69 -26.90 -14.41
C ASP A 153 -15.37 -25.66 -15.23
N THR A 154 -14.53 -24.76 -14.70
CA THR A 154 -14.09 -23.55 -15.41
C THR A 154 -13.32 -23.92 -16.68
N LEU A 155 -12.41 -24.90 -16.61
CA LEU A 155 -11.66 -25.36 -17.78
C LEU A 155 -12.56 -26.07 -18.79
N ALA A 156 -13.54 -26.86 -18.35
CA ALA A 156 -14.49 -27.53 -19.23
C ALA A 156 -15.39 -26.55 -19.98
N ILE A 157 -15.91 -25.53 -19.28
CA ILE A 157 -16.72 -24.46 -19.88
C ILE A 157 -15.89 -23.67 -20.90
N THR A 158 -14.64 -23.36 -20.57
CA THR A 158 -13.78 -22.52 -21.41
C THR A 158 -13.04 -23.26 -22.51
N ALA A 159 -13.00 -24.59 -22.49
CA ALA A 159 -12.35 -25.40 -23.53
C ALA A 159 -13.11 -25.41 -24.87
N TRP A 160 -14.32 -24.81 -24.91
CA TRP A 160 -15.25 -24.65 -26.04
C TRP A 160 -14.96 -25.56 -27.25
N GLY A 161 -15.84 -26.55 -27.48
CA GLY A 161 -15.68 -27.59 -28.50
C GLY A 161 -15.44 -27.09 -29.95
N PRO A 162 -15.26 -28.02 -30.91
CA PRO A 162 -14.67 -27.74 -32.24
C PRO A 162 -15.34 -26.66 -33.12
N GLY A 163 -16.49 -26.11 -32.73
CA GLY A 163 -17.25 -25.09 -33.48
C GLY A 163 -17.07 -23.62 -33.04
N ARG A 164 -16.33 -23.31 -31.97
CA ARG A 164 -16.11 -21.91 -31.50
C ARG A 164 -14.65 -21.63 -31.15
N LYS A 165 -13.77 -21.71 -32.16
CA LYS A 165 -12.32 -21.50 -32.06
C LYS A 165 -11.88 -20.19 -32.69
N ASP A 166 -12.53 -19.08 -32.35
CA ASP A 166 -11.92 -17.79 -32.68
C ASP A 166 -10.68 -17.57 -31.79
N PHE A 167 -9.78 -16.72 -32.26
CA PHE A 167 -8.49 -16.49 -31.61
C PHE A 167 -8.64 -16.08 -30.14
N HIS A 168 -9.61 -15.22 -29.81
CA HIS A 168 -9.79 -14.72 -28.45
C HIS A 168 -10.23 -15.84 -27.51
N THR A 169 -11.18 -16.67 -27.93
CA THR A 169 -11.66 -17.80 -27.14
C THR A 169 -10.54 -18.81 -26.84
N VAL A 170 -9.71 -19.15 -27.83
CA VAL A 170 -8.58 -20.08 -27.64
C VAL A 170 -7.49 -19.45 -26.75
N ARG A 171 -7.18 -18.17 -26.96
CA ARG A 171 -6.21 -17.42 -26.14
C ARG A 171 -6.65 -17.35 -24.68
N ASP A 172 -7.91 -17.00 -24.43
CA ASP A 172 -8.42 -16.80 -23.08
C ASP A 172 -8.49 -18.13 -22.31
N HIS A 173 -8.84 -19.25 -22.98
CA HIS A 173 -8.73 -20.58 -22.39
C HIS A 173 -7.29 -20.93 -22.00
N ALA A 174 -6.31 -20.65 -22.87
CA ALA A 174 -4.91 -20.87 -22.55
C ALA A 174 -4.45 -20.00 -21.36
N ILE A 175 -4.87 -18.73 -21.31
CA ILE A 175 -4.58 -17.81 -20.20
C ILE A 175 -5.17 -18.30 -18.88
N LEU A 176 -6.33 -18.97 -18.89
CA LEU A 176 -6.95 -19.54 -17.69
C LEU A 176 -6.30 -20.87 -17.26
N ARG A 177 -5.81 -21.65 -18.22
CA ARG A 177 -5.16 -22.95 -17.96
C ARG A 177 -3.75 -22.79 -17.40
N VAL A 178 -2.93 -21.91 -17.94
CA VAL A 178 -1.52 -21.79 -17.54
C VAL A 178 -1.32 -21.50 -16.04
N PRO A 179 -2.13 -20.66 -15.37
CA PRO A 179 -2.05 -20.45 -13.92
C PRO A 179 -2.31 -21.69 -13.07
N THR A 180 -2.99 -22.73 -13.59
CA THR A 180 -3.19 -23.99 -12.85
C THR A 180 -1.89 -24.77 -12.67
N GLU A 181 -0.86 -24.47 -13.47
CA GLU A 181 0.49 -25.04 -13.37
C GLU A 181 1.40 -24.24 -12.41
N GLY A 182 0.87 -23.20 -11.75
CA GLY A 182 1.60 -22.41 -10.76
C GLY A 182 2.32 -21.18 -11.32
N LEU A 183 2.09 -20.80 -12.59
CA LEU A 183 2.59 -19.54 -13.14
C LEU A 183 1.85 -18.34 -12.55
N ARG A 184 2.59 -17.25 -12.32
CA ARG A 184 2.03 -15.95 -11.92
C ARG A 184 1.47 -15.21 -13.13
N SER A 185 0.51 -14.33 -12.88
CA SER A 185 -0.08 -13.47 -13.91
C SER A 185 0.97 -12.70 -14.71
N ASP A 186 1.99 -12.17 -14.01
CA ASP A 186 3.02 -11.33 -14.63
C ASP A 186 3.99 -12.15 -15.50
N GLU A 187 4.16 -13.44 -15.22
CA GLU A 187 4.98 -14.37 -16.02
C GLU A 187 4.24 -14.84 -17.27
N LEU A 188 2.91 -14.86 -17.24
CA LEU A 188 2.04 -15.23 -18.35
C LEU A 188 1.89 -14.09 -19.38
N LEU A 189 1.97 -12.85 -18.92
CA LEU A 189 1.67 -11.65 -19.72
C LEU A 189 2.93 -10.93 -20.23
N SER A 190 4.12 -11.40 -19.86
CA SER A 190 5.43 -10.90 -20.30
C SER A 190 5.92 -11.62 -21.56
#